data_AF-A0A804N3C2-F1
#
_entry.id   AF-A0A804N3C2-F1
#
_cell.length_a   1.000
_cell.length_b   1.000
_cell.length_c   1.000
_cell.angle_alpha   90.00
_cell.angle_beta   90.00
_cell.angle_gamma   90.00
#
_symmetry.space_group_name_H-M   'P 1'
#
loop_
_entity.id
_entity.type
_entity.pdbx_description
1 polymer ?
#
loop_
_entity_poly.entity_id
_entity_poly.type
_entity_poly.pdbx_seq_one_letter_code
_entity_poly.pdbx_strand_id
1 'polypeptide(L)'
;MSLHLEFRAQTLPQLSHMLHRFHAPSQTFAVLFVRSVKKYLGRILSEVVDASIKKLLDSGSGLSVSQAMQVAANMSVMERACEFFTRHAAQLCGVPLRAVERGRRDFPLRRSRDAAEALLLRLLRAKVDEFMRQSDGINWMADDSPPGGNEYANEVIIYLETLTSTAQQILPLPVLHRVLVAVLAHISERIIELFLNDSVKRFNANAVTGIDTDLKMFETFAEGMSSLFVDSGQESAKNEMKAALVEARQLVNLLMSNSPENFLNPVIREKSYNKLDYRKVAIISEKFRDTSESYFSTFGTRGARQNPKKKSLDTLIKRLREAS
;
A
#
# COMPACT_ATOMS: atom_id res chain seq x y z
N MET A 1 34.57 1.75 5.89
CA MET A 1 34.86 1.30 7.27
C MET A 1 34.36 -0.15 7.37
N SER A 2 35.26 -1.10 7.11
CA SER A 2 34.92 -2.54 7.03
C SER A 2 34.75 -3.10 8.44
N LEU A 3 33.53 -3.50 8.79
CA LEU A 3 33.27 -4.32 9.97
C LEU A 3 33.64 -5.77 9.64
N HIS A 4 34.89 -6.14 9.95
CA HIS A 4 35.31 -7.53 10.00
C HIS A 4 34.65 -8.21 11.21
N LEU A 5 33.47 -8.77 10.99
CA LEU A 5 32.90 -9.81 11.85
C LEU A 5 33.49 -11.15 11.41
N GLU A 6 34.71 -11.45 11.86
CA GLU A 6 35.26 -12.80 11.82
C GLU A 6 34.54 -13.67 12.85
N PHE A 7 33.32 -14.09 12.54
CA PHE A 7 32.71 -15.23 13.21
C PHE A 7 33.35 -16.48 12.60
N ARG A 8 34.48 -16.93 13.19
CA ARG A 8 35.11 -18.19 12.76
C ARG A 8 34.07 -19.32 12.84
N ALA A 9 33.61 -19.76 11.67
CA ALA A 9 32.71 -20.91 11.49
C ALA A 9 33.27 -22.23 12.07
N GLN A 10 34.53 -22.24 12.52
CA GLN A 10 35.19 -23.36 13.20
C GLN A 10 34.80 -23.51 14.68
N THR A 11 34.17 -22.52 15.31
CA THR A 11 33.88 -22.57 16.76
C THR A 11 32.67 -23.42 17.13
N LEU A 12 31.61 -23.44 16.32
CA LEU A 12 30.39 -24.22 16.61
C LEU A 12 30.63 -25.74 16.57
N PRO A 13 31.33 -26.30 15.55
CA PRO A 13 31.64 -27.73 15.52
C PRO A 13 32.57 -28.16 16.65
N GLN A 14 33.55 -27.32 17.01
CA GLN A 14 34.49 -27.61 18.10
C GLN A 14 33.84 -27.56 19.48
N LEU A 15 32.90 -26.62 19.71
CA LEU A 15 32.09 -26.58 20.93
C LEU A 15 31.15 -27.78 21.02
N SER A 16 30.51 -28.18 19.92
CA SER A 16 29.68 -29.40 19.85
C SER A 16 30.50 -30.67 20.15
N HIS A 17 31.71 -30.76 19.60
CA HIS A 17 32.61 -31.89 19.81
C HIS A 17 33.18 -31.95 21.24
N MET A 18 33.37 -30.80 21.91
CA MET A 18 33.72 -30.75 23.33
C MET A 18 32.55 -31.13 24.23
N LEU A 19 31.32 -30.72 23.88
CA LEU A 19 30.10 -31.08 24.61
C LEU A 19 29.78 -32.58 24.54
N HIS A 20 30.10 -33.23 23.43
CA HIS A 20 29.95 -34.68 23.29
C HIS A 20 30.97 -35.50 24.11
N ARG A 21 32.14 -34.93 24.46
CA ARG A 21 33.20 -35.60 25.23
C ARG A 21 33.02 -35.49 26.75
N PHE A 22 32.32 -34.46 27.23
CA PHE A 22 32.12 -34.20 28.66
C PHE A 22 30.78 -34.76 29.16
N HIS A 23 30.75 -36.07 29.43
CA HIS A 23 29.62 -36.79 30.03
C HIS A 23 28.35 -36.78 29.17
N ALA A 24 27.55 -37.86 29.20
CA ALA A 24 26.29 -37.90 28.45
C ALA A 24 25.48 -36.63 28.77
N PRO A 25 25.28 -35.70 27.82
CA PRO A 25 24.53 -34.51 28.16
C PRO A 25 23.11 -35.00 28.36
N SER A 26 22.64 -34.93 29.61
CA SER A 26 21.22 -34.93 29.90
C SER A 26 20.56 -34.02 28.87
N GLN A 27 19.51 -34.49 28.19
CA GLN A 27 18.73 -33.70 27.22
C GLN A 27 18.47 -32.27 27.72
N THR A 28 18.34 -32.10 29.04
CA THR A 28 18.21 -30.82 29.73
C THR A 28 19.38 -29.85 29.45
N PHE A 29 20.64 -30.29 29.47
CA PHE A 29 21.81 -29.43 29.22
C PHE A 29 21.84 -28.95 27.75
N ALA A 30 21.61 -29.85 26.81
CA ALA A 30 21.56 -29.51 25.38
C ALA A 30 20.44 -28.50 25.08
N VAL A 31 19.27 -28.69 25.70
CA VAL A 31 18.14 -27.74 25.61
C VAL A 31 18.50 -26.38 26.22
N LEU A 32 19.17 -26.34 27.38
CA LEU A 32 19.62 -25.10 28.02
C LEU A 32 20.68 -24.36 27.20
N PHE A 33 21.61 -25.08 26.58
CA PHE A 33 22.64 -24.50 25.70
C PHE A 33 22.01 -23.84 24.47
N VAL A 34 21.13 -24.54 23.73
CA VAL A 34 20.41 -23.97 22.57
C VAL A 34 19.61 -22.74 22.99
N ARG A 35 18.93 -22.80 24.14
CA ARG A 35 18.15 -21.67 24.67
C ARG A 35 19.05 -20.47 24.97
N SER A 36 20.24 -20.69 25.52
CA SER A 36 21.19 -19.64 25.87
C SER A 36 21.79 -19.00 24.62
N VAL A 37 22.25 -19.80 23.65
CA VAL A 37 22.74 -19.30 22.35
C VAL A 37 21.66 -18.51 21.63
N LYS A 38 20.41 -19.02 21.59
CA LYS A 38 19.27 -18.31 21.01
C LYS A 38 19.01 -16.97 21.70
N LYS A 39 19.12 -16.91 23.03
CA LYS A 39 18.92 -15.68 23.80
C LYS A 39 20.01 -14.65 23.50
N TYR A 40 21.28 -15.04 23.52
CA TYR A 40 22.40 -14.13 23.23
C TYR A 40 22.39 -13.64 21.79
N LEU A 41 22.21 -14.54 20.82
CA LEU A 41 22.10 -14.18 19.41
C LEU A 41 20.90 -13.28 19.15
N GLY A 42 19.74 -13.61 19.72
CA GLY A 42 18.54 -12.78 19.64
C GLY A 42 18.77 -11.38 20.19
N ARG A 43 19.52 -11.24 21.30
CA ARG A 43 19.87 -9.95 21.88
C ARG A 43 20.80 -9.13 20.98
N ILE A 44 21.88 -9.72 20.45
CA ILE A 44 22.79 -9.02 19.55
C ILE A 44 22.06 -8.56 18.29
N LEU A 45 21.25 -9.44 17.69
CA LEU A 45 20.48 -9.12 16.51
C LEU A 45 19.48 -7.98 16.79
N SER A 46 18.67 -8.10 17.85
CA SER A 46 17.61 -7.12 18.14
C SER A 46 18.09 -5.80 18.75
N GLU A 47 19.14 -5.79 19.58
CA GLU A 47 19.61 -4.58 20.25
C GLU A 47 20.66 -3.84 19.43
N VAL A 48 21.55 -4.57 18.73
CA VAL A 48 22.69 -3.96 18.05
C VAL A 48 22.47 -3.87 16.55
N VAL A 49 22.19 -4.99 15.90
CA VAL A 49 22.07 -5.04 14.43
C VAL A 49 20.81 -4.31 13.97
N ASP A 50 19.66 -4.62 14.58
CA ASP A 50 18.38 -4.01 14.25
C ASP A 50 18.39 -2.49 14.50
N ALA A 51 18.97 -2.05 15.62
CA ALA A 51 19.09 -0.62 15.90
C ALA A 51 20.02 0.09 14.90
N SER A 52 21.12 -0.55 14.51
CA SER A 52 22.07 0.02 13.54
C SER A 52 21.48 0.14 12.15
N ILE A 53 20.82 -0.91 11.66
CA ILE A 53 20.15 -0.90 10.35
C ILE A 53 19.02 0.12 10.36
N LYS A 54 18.19 0.15 11.41
CA LYS A 54 17.14 1.16 11.53
C LYS A 54 17.71 2.58 11.48
N LYS A 55 18.78 2.87 12.21
CA LYS A 55 19.43 4.19 12.19
C LYS A 55 19.92 4.56 10.79
N LEU A 56 20.48 3.59 10.05
CA LEU A 56 20.91 3.81 8.65
C LEU A 56 19.73 4.11 7.73
N LEU A 57 18.58 3.45 7.92
CA LEU A 57 17.36 3.69 7.14
C LEU A 57 16.71 5.02 7.49
N ASP A 58 16.67 5.37 8.77
CA ASP A 58 16.16 6.67 9.25
C ASP A 58 17.03 7.82 8.75
N SER A 59 18.36 7.63 8.71
CA SER A 59 19.32 8.62 8.19
C SER A 59 19.40 8.64 6.66
N GLY A 60 18.75 7.68 5.99
CA GLY A 60 18.89 7.40 4.56
C GLY A 60 18.16 8.39 3.65
N SER A 61 18.40 9.69 3.81
CA SER A 61 17.80 10.78 3.02
C SER A 61 18.25 10.83 1.55
N GLY A 62 18.77 9.74 0.99
CA GLY A 62 19.28 9.67 -0.38
C GLY A 62 19.20 8.29 -1.04
N LEU A 63 18.49 7.33 -0.44
CA LEU A 63 18.31 6.02 -1.06
C LEU A 63 17.31 6.09 -2.23
N SER A 64 17.66 5.46 -3.35
CA SER A 64 16.75 5.29 -4.49
C SER A 64 15.72 4.18 -4.23
N VAL A 65 14.64 4.16 -5.02
CA VAL A 65 13.62 3.09 -4.95
C VAL A 65 14.24 1.71 -5.12
N SER A 66 15.13 1.53 -6.10
CA SER A 66 15.82 0.26 -6.35
C SER A 66 16.67 -0.18 -5.14
N GLN A 67 17.40 0.76 -4.53
CA GLN A 67 18.17 0.47 -3.31
C GLN A 67 17.26 0.09 -2.14
N ALA A 68 16.15 0.80 -1.94
CA ALA A 68 15.19 0.46 -0.89
C ALA A 68 14.54 -0.92 -1.11
N MET A 69 14.25 -1.30 -2.36
CA MET A 69 13.78 -2.65 -2.70
C MET A 69 14.81 -3.71 -2.35
N GLN A 70 16.09 -3.48 -2.66
CA GLN A 70 17.17 -4.40 -2.30
C GLN A 70 17.30 -4.55 -0.77
N VAL A 71 17.15 -3.47 -0.01
CA VAL A 71 17.12 -3.56 1.46
C VAL A 71 15.94 -4.41 1.93
N ALA A 72 14.73 -4.17 1.42
CA ALA A 72 13.54 -4.95 1.79
C ALA A 72 13.69 -6.45 1.43
N ALA A 73 14.27 -6.75 0.27
CA ALA A 73 14.61 -8.10 -0.14
C ALA A 73 15.62 -8.76 0.81
N ASN A 74 16.70 -8.04 1.15
CA ASN A 74 17.72 -8.50 2.09
C ASN A 74 17.15 -8.78 3.49
N MET A 75 16.18 -7.98 3.96
CA MET A 75 15.50 -8.26 5.23
C MET A 75 14.77 -9.60 5.22
N SER A 76 14.16 -9.96 4.09
CA SER A 76 13.48 -11.25 3.92
C SER A 76 14.47 -12.42 3.85
N VAL A 77 15.63 -12.23 3.23
CA VAL A 77 16.73 -13.21 3.25
C VAL A 77 17.24 -13.40 4.68
N MET A 78 17.43 -12.31 5.41
CA MET A 78 17.91 -12.32 6.80
C MET A 78 16.91 -13.02 7.74
N GLU A 79 15.62 -12.83 7.53
CA GLU A 79 14.56 -13.56 8.25
C GLU A 79 14.67 -15.07 8.05
N ARG A 80 14.83 -15.53 6.80
CA ARG A 80 15.04 -16.95 6.48
C ARG A 80 16.35 -17.48 7.06
N ALA A 81 17.43 -16.70 7.02
CA ALA A 81 18.71 -17.08 7.59
C ALA A 81 18.61 -17.28 9.11
N CYS A 82 17.95 -16.36 9.82
CA CYS A 82 17.71 -16.49 11.27
C CYS A 82 16.89 -17.75 11.60
N GLU A 83 15.88 -18.05 10.78
CA GLU A 83 15.09 -19.27 10.91
C GLU A 83 15.95 -20.53 10.69
N PHE A 84 16.78 -20.52 9.65
CA PHE A 84 17.71 -21.61 9.33
C PHE A 84 18.70 -21.85 10.48
N PHE A 85 19.35 -20.80 10.99
CA PHE A 85 20.29 -20.91 12.11
C PHE A 85 19.63 -21.51 13.35
N THR A 86 18.39 -21.10 13.64
CA THR A 86 17.63 -21.61 14.77
C THR A 86 17.34 -23.11 14.61
N ARG A 87 16.94 -23.56 13.41
CA ARG A 87 16.74 -24.99 13.13
C ARG A 87 18.03 -25.79 13.20
N HIS A 88 19.11 -25.26 12.63
CA HIS A 88 20.40 -25.95 12.58
C HIS A 88 21.01 -26.10 13.99
N ALA A 89 20.93 -25.07 14.82
CA ALA A 89 21.35 -25.15 16.22
C ALA A 89 20.57 -26.22 17.00
N ALA A 90 19.26 -26.35 16.74
CA ALA A 90 18.42 -27.38 17.34
C ALA A 90 18.87 -28.79 16.94
N GLN A 91 19.14 -29.00 15.64
CA GLN A 91 19.63 -30.28 15.11
C GLN A 91 20.97 -30.68 15.73
N LEU A 92 21.94 -29.75 15.78
CA LEU A 92 23.26 -30.01 16.36
C LEU A 92 23.21 -30.40 17.84
N CYS A 93 22.15 -29.99 18.55
CA CYS A 93 21.99 -30.28 19.98
C CYS A 93 20.99 -31.41 20.25
N GLY A 94 20.53 -32.15 19.22
CA GLY A 94 19.58 -33.25 19.37
C GLY A 94 18.19 -32.84 19.88
N VAL A 95 17.82 -31.56 19.73
CA VAL A 95 16.51 -31.05 20.17
C VAL A 95 15.48 -31.28 19.05
N PRO A 96 14.33 -31.91 19.33
CA PRO A 96 13.29 -32.10 18.32
C PRO A 96 12.84 -30.77 17.71
N LEU A 97 12.83 -30.66 16.37
CA LEU A 97 12.46 -29.43 15.65
C LEU A 97 11.08 -28.89 16.09
N ARG A 98 10.12 -29.79 16.36
CA ARG A 98 8.79 -29.44 16.87
C ARG A 98 8.81 -28.66 18.19
N ALA A 99 9.83 -28.85 19.04
CA ALA A 99 9.99 -28.09 20.28
C ALA A 99 10.48 -26.66 20.03
N VAL A 100 11.25 -26.45 18.95
CA VAL A 100 11.82 -25.15 18.56
C VAL A 100 10.84 -24.33 17.72
N GLU A 101 10.01 -25.00 16.90
CA GLU A 101 9.02 -24.37 16.04
C GLU A 101 7.83 -23.75 16.80
N ARG A 102 7.49 -24.25 18.00
CA ARG A 102 6.42 -23.65 18.83
C ARG A 102 6.73 -22.23 19.31
N GLY A 103 8.00 -21.80 19.23
CA GLY A 103 8.45 -20.44 19.58
C GLY A 103 8.71 -19.52 18.37
N ARG A 104 8.16 -19.83 17.19
CA ARG A 104 8.40 -19.18 15.87
C ARG A 104 8.08 -17.68 15.73
N ARG A 105 7.76 -16.96 16.80
CA ARG A 105 7.03 -15.70 16.66
C ARG A 105 7.84 -14.41 16.57
N ASP A 106 9.15 -14.43 16.79
CA ASP A 106 9.90 -13.17 16.88
C ASP A 106 11.12 -13.17 15.97
N PHE A 107 10.98 -12.56 14.80
CA PHE A 107 12.10 -12.22 13.93
C PHE A 107 12.92 -11.10 14.60
N PRO A 108 14.19 -11.34 14.96
CA PRO A 108 14.95 -10.37 15.78
C PRO A 108 15.17 -9.01 15.12
N LEU A 109 15.08 -8.90 13.79
CA LEU A 109 15.29 -7.65 13.03
C LEU A 109 13.97 -7.06 12.51
N ARG A 110 12.87 -7.32 13.24
CA ARG A 110 11.54 -6.89 12.82
C ARG A 110 11.46 -5.37 12.62
N ARG A 111 12.08 -4.56 13.48
CA ARG A 111 12.01 -3.09 13.34
C ARG A 111 12.72 -2.61 12.07
N SER A 112 13.84 -3.23 11.71
CA SER A 112 14.57 -2.95 10.47
C SER A 112 13.79 -3.36 9.24
N ARG A 113 13.14 -4.52 9.26
CA ARG A 113 12.25 -4.96 8.17
C ARG A 113 11.10 -3.98 7.98
N ASP A 114 10.40 -3.65 9.07
CA ASP A 114 9.26 -2.73 9.02
C ASP A 114 9.72 -1.33 8.57
N ALA A 115 10.90 -0.87 9.00
CA ALA A 115 11.51 0.39 8.54
C ALA A 115 11.92 0.35 7.06
N ALA A 116 12.43 -0.78 6.55
CA ALA A 116 12.79 -0.93 5.15
C ALA A 116 11.57 -0.90 4.24
N GLU A 117 10.49 -1.61 4.61
CA GLU A 117 9.21 -1.55 3.90
C GLU A 117 8.61 -0.13 3.95
N ALA A 118 8.65 0.53 5.11
CA ALA A 118 8.16 1.91 5.24
C ALA A 118 8.97 2.91 4.38
N LEU A 119 10.29 2.76 4.31
CA LEU A 119 11.15 3.56 3.45
C LEU A 119 10.80 3.36 1.98
N LEU A 120 10.67 2.10 1.54
CA LEU A 120 10.31 1.77 0.17
C LEU A 120 8.95 2.40 -0.19
N LEU A 121 7.93 2.21 0.65
CA LEU A 121 6.61 2.81 0.45
C LEU A 121 6.67 4.32 0.35
N ARG A 122 7.43 4.98 1.24
CA ARG A 122 7.59 6.44 1.20
C ARG A 122 8.18 6.92 -0.11
N LEU A 123 9.22 6.25 -0.62
CA LEU A 123 9.87 6.62 -1.88
C LEU A 123 8.95 6.38 -3.08
N LEU A 124 8.21 5.26 -3.09
CA LEU A 124 7.25 4.96 -4.14
C LEU A 124 6.10 5.97 -4.18
N ARG A 125 5.53 6.31 -3.02
CA ARG A 125 4.50 7.34 -2.90
C ARG A 125 4.99 8.70 -3.39
N ALA A 126 6.19 9.11 -2.96
CA ALA A 126 6.79 10.36 -3.43
C ALA A 126 6.98 10.37 -4.97
N LYS A 127 7.30 9.22 -5.58
CA LYS A 127 7.43 9.13 -7.04
C LYS A 127 6.09 9.17 -7.75
N VAL A 128 5.06 8.53 -7.20
CA VAL A 128 3.68 8.66 -7.68
C VAL A 128 3.19 10.11 -7.56
N ASP A 129 3.44 10.77 -6.43
CA ASP A 129 3.09 12.18 -6.22
C ASP A 129 3.78 13.09 -7.24
N GLU A 130 5.00 12.76 -7.67
CA GLU A 130 5.70 13.49 -8.72
C GLU A 130 4.97 13.46 -10.06
N PHE A 131 4.51 12.29 -10.50
CA PHE A 131 3.70 12.18 -11.71
C PHE A 131 2.32 12.81 -11.51
N MET A 132 1.67 12.58 -10.37
CA MET A 132 0.35 13.14 -10.09
C MET A 132 0.35 14.67 -9.98
N ARG A 133 1.48 15.33 -9.76
CA ARG A 133 1.59 16.81 -9.86
C ARG A 133 1.29 17.32 -11.28
N GLN A 134 1.42 16.51 -12.32
CA GLN A 134 1.01 16.89 -13.69
C GLN A 134 -0.51 17.08 -13.81
N SER A 135 -1.30 16.67 -12.80
CA SER A 135 -2.74 16.94 -12.74
C SER A 135 -3.11 18.44 -12.70
N ASP A 136 -2.15 19.32 -12.41
CA ASP A 136 -2.35 20.78 -12.47
C ASP A 136 -2.72 21.25 -13.90
N GLY A 137 -2.39 20.47 -14.93
CA GLY A 137 -2.74 20.73 -16.33
C GLY A 137 -4.16 20.29 -16.73
N ILE A 138 -4.92 19.65 -15.84
CA ILE A 138 -6.27 19.14 -16.17
C ILE A 138 -7.23 20.31 -16.39
N ASN A 139 -7.89 20.32 -17.54
CA ASN A 139 -9.01 21.22 -17.78
C ASN A 139 -10.30 20.64 -17.17
N TRP A 140 -10.60 21.04 -15.93
CA TRP A 140 -11.79 20.63 -15.17
C TRP A 140 -13.13 21.05 -15.80
N MET A 141 -13.10 21.93 -16.80
CA MET A 141 -14.26 22.48 -17.50
C MET A 141 -14.25 22.17 -19.00
N ALA A 142 -13.49 21.17 -19.44
CA ALA A 142 -13.42 20.78 -20.86
C ALA A 142 -14.78 20.35 -21.42
N ASP A 143 -15.04 20.67 -22.69
CA ASP A 143 -16.28 20.30 -23.39
C ASP A 143 -16.36 18.80 -23.71
N ASP A 144 -15.21 18.11 -23.75
CA ASP A 144 -15.08 16.68 -23.97
C ASP A 144 -14.12 16.04 -22.94
N SER A 145 -14.32 14.75 -22.65
CA SER A 145 -13.41 13.97 -21.80
C SER A 145 -12.21 13.46 -22.61
N PRO A 146 -11.00 13.40 -22.02
CA PRO A 146 -9.83 12.87 -22.72
C PRO A 146 -10.01 11.37 -23.03
N PRO A 147 -9.89 10.93 -24.32
CA PRO A 147 -10.22 9.57 -24.72
C PRO A 147 -9.25 8.50 -24.17
N GLY A 148 -8.01 8.88 -23.86
CA GLY A 148 -6.98 8.00 -23.30
C GLY A 148 -6.67 8.26 -21.81
N GLY A 149 -7.58 8.91 -21.10
CA GLY A 149 -7.32 9.42 -19.75
C GLY A 149 -6.37 10.62 -19.72
N ASN A 150 -6.09 11.11 -18.52
CA ASN A 150 -5.21 12.25 -18.30
C ASN A 150 -3.73 11.84 -18.37
N GLU A 151 -2.84 12.78 -18.71
CA GLU A 151 -1.41 12.55 -18.87
C GLU A 151 -0.76 11.96 -17.60
N TYR A 152 -1.09 12.52 -16.43
CA TYR A 152 -0.55 12.03 -15.16
C TYR A 152 -0.87 10.54 -14.93
N ALA A 153 -2.06 10.08 -15.34
CA ALA A 153 -2.48 8.71 -15.11
C ALA A 153 -1.70 7.74 -16.00
N ASN A 154 -1.45 8.13 -17.26
CA ASN A 154 -0.61 7.38 -18.18
C ASN A 154 0.83 7.26 -17.65
N GLU A 155 1.43 8.35 -17.16
CA GLU A 155 2.77 8.34 -16.57
C GLU A 155 2.85 7.44 -15.32
N VAL A 156 1.85 7.50 -14.43
CA VAL A 156 1.76 6.61 -13.27
C VAL A 156 1.67 5.14 -13.71
N ILE A 157 0.85 4.81 -14.72
CA ILE A 157 0.73 3.44 -15.22
C ILE A 157 2.06 2.92 -15.78
N ILE A 158 2.72 3.69 -16.66
CA ILE A 158 4.02 3.33 -17.23
C ILE A 158 5.05 3.09 -16.11
N TYR A 159 5.05 3.96 -15.10
CA TYR A 159 5.91 3.79 -13.93
C TYR A 159 5.59 2.51 -13.15
N LEU A 160 4.32 2.24 -12.86
CA LEU A 160 3.90 1.05 -12.12
C LEU A 160 4.24 -0.25 -12.86
N GLU A 161 4.06 -0.30 -14.18
CA GLU A 161 4.44 -1.44 -15.01
C GLU A 161 5.94 -1.69 -14.97
N THR A 162 6.74 -0.64 -15.18
CA THR A 162 8.21 -0.71 -15.14
C THR A 162 8.72 -1.11 -13.76
N LEU A 163 8.15 -0.51 -12.71
CA LEU A 163 8.45 -0.82 -11.32
C LEU A 163 8.14 -2.28 -11.03
N THR A 164 6.98 -2.77 -11.44
CA THR A 164 6.54 -4.14 -11.11
C THR A 164 7.42 -5.18 -11.80
N SER A 165 7.77 -4.97 -13.07
CA SER A 165 8.73 -5.84 -13.77
C SER A 165 10.05 -5.98 -13.01
N THR A 166 10.60 -4.85 -12.54
CA THR A 166 11.83 -4.82 -11.75
C THR A 166 11.62 -5.45 -10.36
N ALA A 167 10.47 -5.20 -9.73
CA ALA A 167 10.19 -5.62 -8.37
C ALA A 167 9.93 -7.10 -8.23
N GLN A 168 9.38 -7.76 -9.25
CA GLN A 168 9.23 -9.23 -9.26
C GLN A 168 10.59 -9.96 -9.20
N GLN A 169 11.65 -9.35 -9.73
CA GLN A 169 12.99 -9.94 -9.72
C GLN A 169 13.71 -9.77 -8.38
N ILE A 170 13.32 -8.77 -7.59
CA ILE A 170 14.04 -8.34 -6.38
C ILE A 170 13.26 -8.70 -5.12
N LEU A 171 11.97 -8.37 -5.07
CA LEU A 171 11.15 -8.50 -3.88
C LEU A 171 10.53 -9.89 -3.78
N PRO A 172 10.45 -10.44 -2.56
CA PRO A 172 9.59 -11.58 -2.30
C PRO A 172 8.13 -11.24 -2.59
N LEU A 173 7.40 -12.21 -3.15
CA LEU A 173 6.00 -12.03 -3.56
C LEU A 173 5.08 -11.41 -2.48
N PRO A 174 5.15 -11.80 -1.19
CA PRO A 174 4.32 -11.18 -0.15
C PRO A 174 4.65 -9.70 0.11
N VAL A 175 5.91 -9.30 -0.06
CA VAL A 175 6.35 -7.90 0.08
C VAL A 175 5.86 -7.10 -1.12
N LEU A 176 6.05 -7.64 -2.34
CA LEU A 176 5.55 -7.03 -3.57
C LEU A 176 4.03 -6.78 -3.49
N HIS A 177 3.27 -7.77 -3.06
CA HIS A 177 1.81 -7.66 -2.88
C HIS A 177 1.43 -6.47 -1.99
N ARG A 178 1.99 -6.42 -0.76
CA ARG A 178 1.71 -5.33 0.19
C ARG A 178 2.09 -3.97 -0.36
N VAL A 179 3.23 -3.89 -1.05
CA VAL A 179 3.72 -2.64 -1.64
C VAL A 179 2.76 -2.14 -2.71
N LEU A 180 2.34 -3.00 -3.65
CA LEU A 180 1.41 -2.62 -4.72
C LEU A 180 0.05 -2.19 -4.17
N VAL A 181 -0.52 -2.93 -3.22
CA VAL A 181 -1.78 -2.54 -2.55
C VAL A 181 -1.66 -1.17 -1.88
N ALA A 182 -0.57 -0.91 -1.16
CA ALA A 182 -0.35 0.36 -0.47
C ALA A 182 -0.11 1.54 -1.42
N VAL A 183 0.46 1.30 -2.61
CA VAL A 183 0.63 2.31 -3.66
C VAL A 183 -0.69 2.60 -4.35
N LEU A 184 -1.50 1.58 -4.68
CA LEU A 184 -2.84 1.77 -5.24
C LEU A 184 -3.77 2.53 -4.27
N ALA A 185 -3.68 2.23 -2.97
CA ALA A 185 -4.42 2.97 -1.95
C ALA A 185 -4.02 4.44 -1.90
N HIS A 186 -2.71 4.73 -2.03
CA HIS A 186 -2.20 6.09 -2.13
C HIS A 186 -2.73 6.81 -3.37
N ILE A 187 -2.76 6.15 -4.52
CA ILE A 187 -3.34 6.70 -5.76
C ILE A 187 -4.83 7.04 -5.55
N SER A 188 -5.60 6.14 -4.93
CA SER A 188 -7.01 6.42 -4.61
C SER A 188 -7.16 7.65 -3.74
N GLU A 189 -6.37 7.77 -2.67
CA GLU A 189 -6.37 8.95 -1.80
C GLU A 189 -6.05 10.23 -2.58
N ARG A 190 -5.01 10.21 -3.40
CA ARG A 190 -4.62 11.34 -4.24
C ARG A 190 -5.73 11.73 -5.23
N ILE A 191 -6.46 10.80 -5.84
CA ILE A 191 -7.60 11.11 -6.71
C ILE A 191 -8.71 11.85 -5.94
N ILE A 192 -9.03 11.43 -4.71
CA ILE A 192 -10.00 12.13 -3.86
C ILE A 192 -9.49 13.56 -3.56
N GLU A 193 -8.19 13.70 -3.29
CA GLU A 193 -7.56 14.99 -3.04
C GLU A 193 -7.57 15.92 -4.26
N LEU A 194 -7.52 15.40 -5.49
CA LEU A 194 -7.66 16.23 -6.71
C LEU A 194 -9.00 16.99 -6.71
N PHE A 195 -10.09 16.31 -6.38
CA PHE A 195 -11.41 16.96 -6.28
C PHE A 195 -11.52 17.92 -5.09
N LEU A 196 -10.84 17.61 -3.99
CA LEU A 196 -10.82 18.47 -2.79
C LEU A 196 -9.91 19.69 -2.94
N ASN A 197 -8.93 19.65 -3.83
CA ASN A 197 -7.92 20.69 -4.01
C ASN A 197 -8.57 22.07 -4.19
N ASP A 198 -8.11 23.06 -3.41
CA ASP A 198 -8.61 24.43 -3.46
C ASP A 198 -8.36 25.13 -4.79
N SER A 199 -7.39 24.69 -5.60
CA SER A 199 -7.20 25.19 -6.97
C SER A 199 -8.38 24.81 -7.88
N VAL A 200 -9.01 23.66 -7.62
CA VAL A 200 -10.19 23.18 -8.35
C VAL A 200 -11.43 23.80 -7.73
N LYS A 201 -11.84 24.96 -8.26
CA LYS A 201 -13.06 25.64 -7.80
C LYS A 201 -14.34 25.00 -8.33
N ARG A 202 -14.31 24.49 -9.56
CA ARG A 202 -15.46 23.91 -10.27
C ARG A 202 -14.98 22.83 -11.23
N PHE A 203 -15.83 21.84 -11.47
CA PHE A 203 -15.59 20.82 -12.49
C PHE A 203 -16.91 20.27 -13.06
N ASN A 204 -16.89 19.83 -14.32
CA ASN A 204 -18.08 19.34 -15.01
C ASN A 204 -18.12 17.80 -15.13
N ALA A 205 -19.16 17.27 -15.77
CA ALA A 205 -19.33 15.82 -15.95
C ALA A 205 -18.22 15.19 -16.80
N ASN A 206 -17.66 15.92 -17.76
CA ASN A 206 -16.58 15.42 -18.62
C ASN A 206 -15.29 15.22 -17.84
N ALA A 207 -14.99 16.10 -16.88
CA ALA A 207 -13.87 15.91 -15.96
C ALA A 207 -14.06 14.65 -15.11
N VAL A 208 -15.27 14.40 -14.59
CA VAL A 208 -15.58 13.17 -13.86
C VAL A 208 -15.40 11.93 -14.76
N THR A 209 -15.83 11.99 -16.01
CA THR A 209 -15.60 10.91 -16.99
C THR A 209 -14.11 10.70 -17.29
N GLY A 210 -13.31 11.78 -17.35
CA GLY A 210 -11.86 11.68 -17.50
C GLY A 210 -11.22 10.93 -16.32
N ILE A 211 -11.59 11.30 -15.09
CA ILE A 211 -11.11 10.60 -13.89
C ILE A 211 -11.65 9.16 -13.80
N ASP A 212 -12.85 8.88 -14.31
CA ASP A 212 -13.36 7.50 -14.44
C ASP A 212 -12.46 6.65 -15.36
N THR A 213 -12.03 7.21 -16.48
CA THR A 213 -11.07 6.58 -17.39
C THR A 213 -9.73 6.34 -16.70
N ASP A 214 -9.19 7.33 -15.99
CA ASP A 214 -7.95 7.18 -15.21
C ASP A 214 -8.06 6.03 -14.20
N LEU A 215 -9.15 6.00 -13.46
CA LEU A 215 -9.39 4.99 -12.45
C LEU A 215 -9.54 3.59 -13.05
N LYS A 216 -10.19 3.46 -14.21
CA LYS A 216 -10.24 2.19 -14.95
C LYS A 216 -8.86 1.70 -15.34
N MET A 217 -7.94 2.58 -15.75
CA MET A 217 -6.56 2.19 -16.04
C MET A 217 -5.87 1.60 -14.81
N PHE A 218 -6.00 2.23 -13.64
CA PHE A 218 -5.44 1.70 -12.39
C PHE A 218 -6.09 0.38 -11.97
N GLU A 219 -7.40 0.23 -12.17
CA GLU A 219 -8.12 -1.02 -11.90
C GLU A 219 -7.70 -2.15 -12.85
N THR A 220 -7.51 -1.86 -14.13
CA THR A 220 -6.99 -2.83 -15.11
C THR A 220 -5.57 -3.28 -14.75
N PHE A 221 -4.70 -2.34 -14.36
CA PHE A 221 -3.37 -2.68 -13.84
C PHE A 221 -3.47 -3.59 -12.61
N ALA A 222 -4.31 -3.25 -11.63
CA ALA A 222 -4.51 -4.03 -10.42
C ALA A 222 -5.07 -5.45 -10.70
N GLU A 223 -6.00 -5.58 -11.65
CA GLU A 223 -6.53 -6.88 -12.07
C GLU A 223 -5.45 -7.73 -12.77
N GLY A 224 -4.65 -7.12 -13.64
CA GLY A 224 -3.50 -7.77 -14.26
C GLY A 224 -2.52 -8.32 -13.22
N MET A 225 -2.23 -7.53 -12.18
CA MET A 225 -1.36 -7.95 -11.09
C MET A 225 -1.97 -9.04 -10.22
N SER A 226 -3.28 -9.01 -10.00
CA SER A 226 -3.97 -10.02 -9.18
C SER A 226 -3.70 -11.44 -9.65
N SER A 227 -3.57 -11.67 -10.96
CA SER A 227 -3.24 -12.98 -11.55
C SER A 227 -1.93 -13.57 -11.02
N LEU A 228 -0.93 -12.73 -10.71
CA LEU A 228 0.37 -13.16 -10.18
C LEU A 228 0.28 -13.75 -8.77
N PHE A 229 -0.78 -13.42 -8.03
CA PHE A 229 -0.94 -13.81 -6.61
C PHE A 229 -1.94 -14.96 -6.42
N VAL A 230 -2.78 -15.27 -7.42
CA VAL A 230 -3.79 -16.36 -7.33
C VAL A 230 -3.12 -17.72 -7.09
N ASP A 231 -2.08 -18.05 -7.86
CA ASP A 231 -1.36 -19.33 -7.74
C ASP A 231 -0.56 -19.45 -6.41
N SER A 232 -0.41 -18.35 -5.67
CA SER A 232 0.28 -18.33 -4.38
C SER A 232 -0.61 -18.68 -3.18
N GLY A 233 -1.89 -19.03 -3.42
CA GLY A 233 -2.87 -19.32 -2.38
C GLY A 233 -3.44 -18.07 -1.70
N GLN A 234 -3.29 -16.91 -2.33
CA GLN A 234 -3.78 -15.61 -1.82
C GLN A 234 -5.05 -15.19 -2.57
N GLU A 235 -6.14 -15.93 -2.41
CA GLU A 235 -7.44 -15.56 -2.98
C GLU A 235 -7.94 -14.19 -2.45
N SER A 236 -7.43 -13.75 -1.29
CA SER A 236 -7.64 -12.41 -0.74
C SER A 236 -6.93 -11.30 -1.53
N ALA A 237 -5.87 -11.61 -2.29
CA ALA A 237 -5.05 -10.60 -2.98
C ALA A 237 -5.86 -9.79 -4.00
N LYS A 238 -6.69 -10.46 -4.81
CA LYS A 238 -7.60 -9.78 -5.77
C LYS A 238 -8.54 -8.82 -5.04
N ASN A 239 -9.08 -9.25 -3.90
CA ASN A 239 -9.98 -8.44 -3.10
C ASN A 239 -9.25 -7.26 -2.45
N GLU A 240 -8.01 -7.44 -1.99
CA GLU A 240 -7.19 -6.39 -1.39
C GLU A 240 -6.79 -5.32 -2.40
N MET A 241 -6.36 -5.70 -3.60
CA MET A 241 -6.04 -4.75 -4.68
C MET A 241 -7.26 -3.95 -5.12
N LYS A 242 -8.40 -4.62 -5.31
CA LYS A 242 -9.68 -3.93 -5.61
C LYS A 242 -10.11 -3.02 -4.47
N ALA A 243 -9.94 -3.46 -3.23
CA ALA A 243 -10.26 -2.66 -2.05
C ALA A 243 -9.35 -1.42 -1.90
N ALA A 244 -8.16 -1.42 -2.49
CA ALA A 244 -7.26 -0.26 -2.46
C ALA A 244 -7.80 0.94 -3.24
N LEU A 245 -8.53 0.71 -4.34
CA LEU A 245 -9.07 1.76 -5.23
C LEU A 245 -10.52 2.15 -4.91
N VAL A 246 -11.12 1.54 -3.88
CA VAL A 246 -12.56 1.56 -3.68
C VAL A 246 -13.10 2.95 -3.31
N GLU A 247 -12.36 3.78 -2.57
CA GLU A 247 -12.84 5.11 -2.16
C GLU A 247 -13.04 6.01 -3.39
N ALA A 248 -12.03 6.10 -4.26
CA ALA A 248 -12.11 6.82 -5.52
C ALA A 248 -13.23 6.28 -6.42
N ARG A 249 -13.37 4.94 -6.52
CA ARG A 249 -14.41 4.30 -7.33
C ARG A 249 -15.81 4.63 -6.82
N GLN A 250 -16.03 4.58 -5.50
CA GLN A 250 -17.31 4.95 -4.91
C GLN A 250 -17.65 6.42 -5.15
N LEU A 251 -16.66 7.33 -5.06
CA LEU A 251 -16.87 8.75 -5.33
C LEU A 251 -17.29 8.98 -6.79
N VAL A 252 -16.55 8.43 -7.75
CA VAL A 252 -16.88 8.54 -9.19
C VAL A 252 -18.28 7.99 -9.46
N ASN A 253 -18.60 6.81 -8.92
CA ASN A 253 -19.94 6.23 -9.05
C ASN A 253 -21.04 7.12 -8.47
N LEU A 254 -20.77 7.83 -7.36
CA LEU A 254 -21.72 8.77 -6.77
C LEU A 254 -21.95 9.99 -7.67
N LEU A 255 -20.88 10.60 -8.19
CA LEU A 255 -20.95 11.77 -9.08
C LEU A 255 -21.61 11.44 -10.43
N MET A 256 -21.40 10.21 -10.92
CA MET A 256 -22.02 9.73 -12.15
C MET A 256 -23.47 9.23 -11.96
N SER A 257 -23.88 8.92 -10.72
CA SER A 257 -25.24 8.44 -10.40
C SER A 257 -26.35 9.40 -10.86
N ASN A 258 -27.49 8.84 -11.26
CA ASN A 258 -28.72 9.61 -11.54
C ASN A 258 -29.45 10.01 -10.24
N SER A 259 -29.15 9.32 -9.14
CA SER A 259 -29.77 9.50 -7.83
C SER A 259 -28.72 9.60 -6.72
N PRO A 260 -27.86 10.64 -6.72
CA PRO A 260 -26.85 10.87 -5.69
C PRO A 260 -27.43 11.04 -4.28
N GLU A 261 -28.70 11.43 -4.12
CA GLU A 261 -29.33 11.53 -2.78
C GLU A 261 -29.38 10.20 -2.03
N ASN A 262 -29.30 9.06 -2.75
CA ASN A 262 -29.30 7.73 -2.16
C ASN A 262 -28.09 7.52 -1.23
N PHE A 263 -27.04 8.34 -1.34
CA PHE A 263 -25.95 8.38 -0.39
C PHE A 263 -26.39 8.66 1.06
N LEU A 264 -27.51 9.38 1.24
CA LEU A 264 -28.07 9.67 2.56
C LEU A 264 -28.82 8.48 3.17
N ASN A 265 -29.17 7.47 2.36
CA ASN A 265 -29.81 6.26 2.86
C ASN A 265 -28.75 5.36 3.53
N PRO A 266 -28.85 5.06 4.83
CA PRO A 266 -27.83 4.28 5.55
C PRO A 266 -27.55 2.91 4.93
N VAL A 267 -28.59 2.23 4.42
CA VAL A 267 -28.47 0.89 3.83
C VAL A 267 -27.72 0.95 2.49
N ILE A 268 -28.04 1.94 1.66
CA ILE A 268 -27.34 2.12 0.37
C ILE A 268 -25.91 2.57 0.61
N ARG A 269 -25.68 3.47 1.58
CA ARG A 269 -24.34 3.91 1.94
C ARG A 269 -23.48 2.76 2.44
N GLU A 270 -23.97 1.96 3.37
CA GLU A 270 -23.24 0.80 3.90
C GLU A 270 -22.86 -0.20 2.80
N LYS A 271 -23.73 -0.38 1.80
CA LYS A 271 -23.50 -1.32 0.69
C LYS A 271 -22.59 -0.77 -0.41
N SER A 272 -22.74 0.50 -0.77
CA SER A 272 -22.20 1.05 -2.03
C SER A 272 -21.28 2.26 -1.85
N TYR A 273 -21.32 2.93 -0.71
CA TYR A 273 -20.58 4.18 -0.45
C TYR A 273 -19.95 4.22 0.95
N ASN A 274 -19.60 3.05 1.50
CA ASN A 274 -19.16 2.89 2.88
C ASN A 274 -17.78 3.47 3.17
N LYS A 275 -17.02 3.82 2.14
CA LYS A 275 -15.69 4.42 2.24
C LYS A 275 -15.72 5.94 2.10
N LEU A 276 -16.85 6.50 1.69
CA LEU A 276 -17.00 7.93 1.51
C LEU A 276 -17.35 8.63 2.84
N ASP A 277 -16.58 9.67 3.11
CA ASP A 277 -16.82 10.60 4.21
C ASP A 277 -17.85 11.68 3.82
N TYR A 278 -18.76 12.02 4.74
CA TYR A 278 -19.83 12.98 4.50
C TYR A 278 -19.29 14.38 4.16
N ARG A 279 -18.25 14.84 4.86
CA ARG A 279 -17.67 16.17 4.66
C ARG A 279 -16.96 16.27 3.32
N LYS A 280 -16.17 15.25 2.95
CA LYS A 280 -15.54 15.19 1.62
C LYS A 280 -16.59 15.23 0.51
N VAL A 281 -17.65 14.42 0.61
CA VAL A 281 -18.74 14.36 -0.40
C VAL A 281 -19.45 15.70 -0.52
N ALA A 282 -19.71 16.40 0.59
CA ALA A 282 -20.34 17.72 0.56
C ALA A 282 -19.51 18.73 -0.25
N ILE A 283 -18.22 18.88 0.08
CA ILE A 283 -17.30 19.81 -0.59
C ILE A 283 -17.21 19.51 -2.09
N ILE A 284 -17.03 18.23 -2.45
CA ILE A 284 -16.87 17.80 -3.84
C ILE A 284 -18.16 18.02 -4.63
N SER A 285 -19.32 17.70 -4.03
CA SER A 285 -20.63 17.87 -4.67
C SER A 285 -20.96 19.35 -4.92
N GLU A 286 -20.54 20.25 -4.03
CA GLU A 286 -20.69 21.70 -4.22
C GLU A 286 -19.90 22.22 -5.42
N LYS A 287 -18.63 21.82 -5.53
CA LYS A 287 -17.79 22.16 -6.69
C LYS A 287 -18.36 21.61 -8.01
N PHE A 288 -19.01 20.45 -7.96
CA PHE A 288 -19.67 19.84 -9.12
C PHE A 288 -20.96 20.57 -9.51
N ARG A 289 -21.77 20.98 -8.52
CA ARG A 289 -23.08 21.63 -8.71
C ARG A 289 -22.99 22.92 -9.52
N ASP A 290 -22.00 23.75 -9.24
CA ASP A 290 -21.82 25.09 -9.81
C ASP A 290 -21.79 25.12 -11.36
N THR A 291 -21.44 24.02 -12.02
CA THR A 291 -21.40 23.92 -13.48
C THR A 291 -22.79 23.79 -14.11
N SER A 292 -23.76 23.22 -13.38
CA SER A 292 -25.12 23.01 -13.86
C SER A 292 -25.97 24.28 -13.92
N GLU A 293 -25.51 25.40 -13.32
CA GLU A 293 -26.16 26.71 -13.40
C GLU A 293 -25.59 27.59 -14.52
N SER A 294 -24.31 27.43 -14.88
CA SER A 294 -23.60 28.34 -15.80
C SER A 294 -24.08 28.30 -17.25
N TYR A 295 -24.63 27.18 -17.73
CA TYR A 295 -25.10 27.06 -19.13
C TYR A 295 -26.55 27.46 -19.35
N PHE A 296 -27.33 27.76 -18.29
CA PHE A 296 -28.79 27.93 -18.41
C PHE A 296 -29.34 29.26 -17.89
N SER A 297 -28.51 30.16 -17.35
CA SER A 297 -28.99 31.40 -16.70
C SER A 297 -29.13 32.62 -17.63
N THR A 298 -28.71 32.55 -18.90
CA THR A 298 -28.61 33.76 -19.75
C THR A 298 -29.66 33.86 -20.86
N PHE A 299 -30.55 32.89 -21.03
CA PHE A 299 -31.67 33.04 -21.98
C PHE A 299 -32.98 32.57 -21.35
N GLY A 300 -33.94 33.50 -21.24
CA GLY A 300 -35.26 33.25 -20.72
C GLY A 300 -36.02 32.22 -21.56
N THR A 301 -36.08 30.98 -21.08
CA THR A 301 -37.10 30.02 -21.50
C THR A 301 -37.73 29.38 -20.27
N ARG A 302 -38.90 29.90 -19.90
CA ARG A 302 -39.89 29.21 -19.06
C ARG A 302 -40.25 27.89 -19.75
N GLY A 303 -39.56 26.79 -19.44
CA GLY A 303 -39.91 25.48 -20.01
C GLY A 303 -38.87 24.36 -19.97
N ALA A 304 -37.64 24.58 -19.48
CA ALA A 304 -36.68 23.48 -19.38
C ALA A 304 -37.10 22.52 -18.26
N ARG A 305 -37.47 21.27 -18.63
CA ARG A 305 -37.64 20.16 -17.68
C ARG A 305 -36.42 20.13 -16.76
N GLN A 306 -36.60 20.42 -15.47
CA GLN A 306 -35.52 20.33 -14.50
C GLN A 306 -34.90 18.94 -14.58
N ASN A 307 -33.59 18.87 -14.86
CA ASN A 307 -32.88 17.60 -14.93
C ASN A 307 -33.04 16.88 -13.57
N PRO A 308 -33.66 15.69 -13.51
CA PRO A 308 -33.91 14.99 -12.25
C PRO A 308 -32.63 14.73 -11.47
N LYS A 309 -31.50 14.49 -12.16
CA LYS A 309 -30.17 14.35 -11.55
C LYS A 309 -29.68 15.64 -10.87
N LYS A 310 -30.03 16.81 -11.41
CA LYS A 310 -29.67 18.11 -10.81
C LYS A 310 -30.44 18.31 -9.50
N LYS A 311 -31.75 18.05 -9.52
CA LYS A 311 -32.61 18.17 -8.33
C LYS A 311 -32.17 17.23 -7.20
N SER A 312 -31.77 16.00 -7.54
CA SER A 312 -31.26 15.05 -6.55
C SER A 312 -29.92 15.47 -5.96
N LEU A 313 -29.00 15.98 -6.79
CA LEU A 313 -27.73 16.53 -6.33
C LEU A 313 -27.91 17.74 -5.40
N ASP A 314 -28.82 18.66 -5.74
CA ASP A 314 -29.16 19.81 -4.89
C ASP A 314 -29.73 19.36 -3.53
N THR A 315 -30.55 18.31 -3.54
CA THR A 315 -31.11 17.70 -2.32
C THR A 315 -30.02 17.09 -1.45
N LEU A 316 -29.08 16.35 -2.06
CA LEU A 316 -27.92 15.80 -1.39
C LEU A 316 -27.11 16.91 -0.69
N ILE A 317 -26.71 17.94 -1.44
CA ILE A 317 -25.87 19.04 -0.92
C ILE A 317 -26.57 19.76 0.23
N LYS A 318 -27.86 20.08 0.08
CA LYS A 318 -28.64 20.74 1.14
C LYS A 318 -28.64 19.93 2.43
N ARG A 319 -28.93 18.63 2.36
CA ARG A 319 -29.00 17.75 3.53
C ARG A 319 -27.63 17.53 4.19
N LEU A 320 -26.56 17.49 3.40
CA LEU A 320 -25.20 17.37 3.94
C LEU A 320 -24.77 18.63 4.71
N ARG A 321 -25.15 19.82 4.24
CA ARG A 321 -24.92 21.08 4.96
C ARG A 321 -25.72 21.19 6.26
N GLU A 322 -26.95 20.69 6.27
CA GLU A 322 -27.79 20.67 7.49
C GLU A 322 -27.23 19.71 8.56
N ALA A 323 -26.41 18.74 8.16
CA ALA A 323 -25.83 17.72 9.04
C ALA A 323 -24.37 17.98 9.46
N SER A 324 -23.74 19.05 8.94
CA SER A 324 -22.36 19.45 9.22
C SER A 324 -22.28 20.62 10.21
#